data_AF-A0A1Y5JWP2-F1
#
_entry.id   AF-A0A1Y5JWP2-F1
#
_cell.length_a   1.000
_cell.length_b   1.000
_cell.length_c   1.000
_cell.angle_alpha   90.00
_cell.angle_beta   90.00
_cell.angle_gamma   90.00
#
_symmetry.space_group_name_H-M   'P 1'
#
loop_
_entity.id
_entity.type
_entity.pdbx_description
1 polymer ?
#
loop_
_entity_poly.entity_id
_entity_poly.type
_entity_poly.pdbx_seq_one_letter_code
_entity_poly.pdbx_strand_id
1 'polypeptide(L)'
;MIESSISAQYGIRLRAEPDMTWDEFTTLLSGILPETPLGYIVGIRSENDREKLKNFTPEQKRIRNAWRTRNVTQPQWTEVDKAKAVAEFQKIIQSAFGGGRVNGG
;
A
#
# COMPACT_ATOMS: atom_id res chain seq x y z
N MET A 1 -5.07 -10.36 -6.76
CA MET A 1 -3.79 -10.71 -6.10
C MET A 1 -4.00 -11.25 -4.70
N ILE A 2 -4.57 -10.47 -3.79
CA ILE A 2 -4.89 -10.95 -2.43
C ILE A 2 -5.95 -12.06 -2.50
N GLU A 3 -7.10 -11.79 -3.13
CA GLU A 3 -8.19 -12.76 -3.34
C GLU A 3 -7.72 -14.05 -4.02
N SER A 4 -6.92 -13.94 -5.08
CA SER A 4 -6.36 -15.10 -5.79
C SER A 4 -5.38 -15.91 -4.94
N SER A 5 -4.65 -15.27 -4.02
CA SER A 5 -3.69 -15.97 -3.15
C SER A 5 -4.41 -16.69 -2.01
N ILE A 6 -5.41 -16.04 -1.40
CA ILE A 6 -6.27 -16.65 -0.40
C ILE A 6 -7.06 -17.82 -1.00
N SER A 7 -7.61 -17.66 -2.20
CA SER A 7 -8.31 -18.75 -2.89
C SER A 7 -7.38 -19.89 -3.29
N ALA A 8 -6.16 -19.60 -3.73
CA ALA A 8 -5.21 -20.65 -4.12
C ALA A 8 -4.69 -21.46 -2.92
N GLN A 9 -4.45 -20.80 -1.78
CA GLN A 9 -3.85 -21.45 -0.62
C GLN A 9 -4.89 -22.09 0.31
N TYR A 10 -6.00 -21.41 0.56
CA TYR A 10 -7.01 -21.83 1.54
C TYR A 10 -8.30 -22.34 0.90
N GLY A 11 -8.45 -22.25 -0.43
CA GLY A 11 -9.70 -22.59 -1.12
C GLY A 11 -10.83 -21.58 -0.90
N ILE A 12 -10.57 -20.47 -0.19
CA ILE A 12 -11.58 -19.49 0.22
C ILE A 12 -11.80 -18.45 -0.89
N ARG A 13 -13.06 -18.26 -1.27
CA ARG A 13 -13.49 -17.16 -2.16
C ARG A 13 -13.96 -16.01 -1.28
N LEU A 14 -13.12 -14.99 -1.05
CA LEU A 14 -13.43 -13.87 -0.13
C LEU A 14 -14.81 -13.23 -0.39
N ARG A 15 -15.24 -13.10 -1.65
CA ARG A 15 -16.55 -12.51 -1.98
C ARG A 15 -17.74 -13.38 -1.59
N ALA A 16 -17.52 -14.67 -1.34
CA ALA A 16 -18.52 -15.60 -0.87
C ALA A 16 -18.58 -15.68 0.66
N GLU A 17 -17.69 -14.96 1.37
CA GLU A 17 -17.61 -14.93 2.83
C GLU A 17 -18.01 -13.53 3.36
N PRO A 18 -19.30 -13.16 3.35
CA PRO A 18 -19.75 -11.83 3.75
C PRO A 18 -19.56 -11.54 5.25
N ASP A 19 -19.51 -12.58 6.08
CA ASP A 19 -19.44 -12.50 7.54
C ASP A 19 -18.00 -12.65 8.09
N MET A 20 -16.99 -12.62 7.21
CA MET A 20 -15.59 -12.73 7.62
C MET A 20 -15.17 -11.54 8.49
N THR A 21 -14.68 -11.83 9.69
CA THR A 21 -14.14 -10.79 10.58
C THR A 21 -12.82 -10.25 10.04
N TRP A 22 -12.51 -9.00 10.38
CA TRP A 22 -11.22 -8.41 10.03
C TRP A 22 -10.05 -9.21 10.60
N ASP A 23 -10.17 -9.68 11.84
CA ASP A 23 -9.12 -10.46 12.50
C ASP A 23 -8.85 -11.78 11.76
N GLU A 24 -9.89 -12.48 11.32
CA GLU A 24 -9.75 -13.71 10.53
C GLU A 24 -9.10 -13.41 9.17
N PHE A 25 -9.54 -12.35 8.49
CA PHE A 25 -8.92 -11.92 7.24
C PHE A 25 -7.42 -11.62 7.42
N THR A 26 -7.04 -10.92 8.49
CA THR A 26 -5.62 -10.61 8.76
C THR A 26 -4.81 -11.85 9.11
N THR A 27 -5.40 -12.81 9.84
CA THR A 27 -4.80 -14.11 10.13
C THR A 27 -4.46 -14.85 8.83
N LEU A 28 -5.45 -15.01 7.94
CA LEU A 28 -5.27 -15.65 6.63
C LEU A 28 -4.23 -14.92 5.77
N LEU A 29 -4.27 -13.59 5.74
CA LEU A 29 -3.34 -12.77 4.97
C LEU A 29 -1.91 -12.90 5.48
N SER A 30 -1.71 -12.93 6.79
CA SER A 30 -0.38 -13.06 7.41
C SER A 30 0.25 -14.44 7.19
N GLY A 31 -0.57 -15.48 7.03
CA GLY A 31 -0.15 -16.85 6.74
C GLY A 31 0.13 -17.14 5.26
N ILE A 32 0.08 -16.13 4.38
CA ILE A 32 0.29 -16.34 2.94
C ILE A 32 1.72 -16.81 2.64
N LEU A 33 1.81 -17.90 1.88
CA LEU A 33 3.06 -18.53 1.49
C LEU A 33 3.70 -17.89 0.24
N PRO A 34 5.04 -17.98 0.09
CA PRO A 34 5.78 -17.45 -1.07
C PRO A 34 5.32 -17.94 -2.44
N GLU A 35 4.74 -19.13 -2.51
CA GLU A 35 4.33 -19.82 -3.74
C GLU A 35 3.01 -19.28 -4.28
N THR A 36 2.31 -18.46 -3.49
CA THR A 36 1.10 -17.78 -3.94
C THR A 36 1.42 -16.59 -4.86
N PRO A 37 0.46 -16.12 -5.68
CA PRO A 37 0.67 -14.93 -6.50
C PRO A 37 1.12 -13.69 -5.71
N LEU A 38 0.61 -13.50 -4.49
CA LEU A 38 1.03 -12.41 -3.61
C LEU A 38 2.43 -12.66 -3.05
N GLY A 39 2.69 -13.86 -2.53
CA GLY A 39 3.99 -14.26 -2.00
C GLY A 39 5.12 -14.08 -3.01
N TYR A 40 4.88 -14.48 -4.26
CA TYR A 40 5.85 -14.37 -5.34
C TYR A 40 6.22 -12.91 -5.64
N ILE A 41 5.23 -12.03 -5.74
CA ILE A 41 5.49 -10.60 -5.99
C ILE A 41 6.18 -9.94 -4.78
N VAL A 42 5.75 -10.26 -3.56
CA VAL A 42 6.38 -9.73 -2.35
C VAL A 42 7.84 -10.16 -2.30
N GLY A 43 8.15 -11.44 -2.56
CA GLY A 43 9.51 -11.96 -2.62
C GLY A 43 10.40 -11.21 -3.62
N ILE A 44 9.92 -10.98 -4.85
CA ILE A 44 10.67 -10.21 -5.87
C ILE A 44 10.97 -8.78 -5.39
N ARG A 45 10.00 -8.14 -4.73
CA ARG A 45 10.10 -6.74 -4.28
C ARG A 45 10.99 -6.60 -3.05
N SER A 46 10.96 -7.57 -2.14
CA SER A 46 11.71 -7.54 -0.87
C SER A 46 13.12 -8.12 -0.99
N GLU A 47 13.42 -8.91 -2.02
CA GLU A 47 14.73 -9.55 -2.17
C GLU A 47 15.87 -8.53 -2.16
N ASN A 48 16.99 -8.82 -1.49
CA ASN A 48 18.16 -7.94 -1.44
C ASN A 48 19.49 -8.69 -1.60
N ASP A 49 19.47 -10.02 -1.63
CA ASP A 49 20.63 -10.86 -1.86
C ASP A 49 21.16 -10.66 -3.29
N ARG A 50 22.44 -10.27 -3.40
CA ARG A 50 23.11 -9.99 -4.68
C ARG A 50 23.18 -11.22 -5.58
N GLU A 51 23.41 -12.41 -5.03
CA GLU A 51 23.53 -13.63 -5.84
C GLU A 51 22.17 -14.05 -6.40
N LYS A 52 21.10 -13.92 -5.61
CA LYS A 52 19.74 -14.16 -6.12
C LYS A 52 19.33 -13.14 -7.18
N LEU A 53 19.63 -11.86 -6.97
CA LEU A 53 19.29 -10.79 -7.91
C LEU A 53 20.00 -10.95 -9.27
N LYS A 54 21.22 -11.50 -9.31
CA LYS A 54 21.92 -11.80 -10.58
C LYS A 54 21.12 -12.78 -11.43
N ASN A 55 20.55 -13.80 -10.78
CA ASN A 55 19.80 -14.88 -11.41
C ASN A 55 18.32 -14.52 -11.70
N PHE A 56 17.88 -13.30 -11.40
CA PHE A 56 16.51 -12.89 -11.73
C PHE A 56 16.26 -12.89 -13.23
N THR A 57 15.09 -13.41 -13.61
CA THR A 57 14.58 -13.32 -14.98
C THR A 57 14.31 -11.87 -15.38
N PRO A 58 14.23 -11.57 -16.69
CA PRO A 58 13.87 -10.22 -17.16
C PRO A 58 12.56 -9.70 -16.55
N GLU A 59 11.55 -10.56 -16.40
CA GLU A 59 10.27 -10.16 -15.81
C GLU A 59 10.37 -9.86 -14.32
N GLN A 60 11.12 -10.66 -13.54
CA GLN A 60 11.36 -10.38 -12.12
C GLN A 60 12.08 -9.03 -11.93
N LYS A 61 13.09 -8.74 -12.78
CA LYS A 61 13.77 -7.44 -12.82
C LYS A 61 12.80 -6.31 -13.13
N ARG A 62 11.89 -6.49 -14.10
CA ARG A 62 10.86 -5.50 -14.45
C ARG A 62 9.92 -5.19 -13.28
N ILE A 63 9.37 -6.22 -12.64
CA ILE A 63 8.47 -6.08 -11.48
C ILE A 63 9.16 -5.32 -10.35
N ARG A 64 10.40 -5.69 -10.03
CA ARG A 64 11.20 -5.04 -8.99
C ARG A 64 11.52 -3.59 -9.31
N ASN A 65 11.96 -3.30 -10.53
CA ASN A 65 12.32 -1.95 -10.94
C ASN A 65 11.09 -1.04 -10.95
N ALA A 66 9.96 -1.50 -11.48
CA ALA A 66 8.71 -0.75 -11.45
C ALA A 66 8.29 -0.37 -10.02
N TRP A 67 8.43 -1.30 -9.07
CA TRP A 67 8.16 -1.03 -7.65
C TRP A 67 9.10 0.02 -7.06
N ARG A 68 10.41 -0.11 -7.32
CA ARG A 68 11.41 0.85 -6.82
C ARG A 68 11.23 2.23 -7.43
N THR A 69 11.02 2.32 -8.74
CA THR A 69 10.72 3.59 -9.41
C THR A 69 9.50 4.24 -8.79
N ARG A 70 8.42 3.49 -8.56
CA ARG A 70 7.21 4.03 -7.89
C ARG A 70 7.47 4.57 -6.48
N ASN A 71 8.38 3.96 -5.72
CA ASN A 71 8.72 4.43 -4.37
C ASN A 71 9.66 5.65 -4.39
N VAL A 72 10.48 5.78 -5.43
CA VAL A 72 11.36 6.95 -5.65
C VAL A 72 10.57 8.13 -6.22
N THR A 73 9.60 7.88 -7.10
CA THR A 73 8.74 8.92 -7.69
C THR A 73 7.60 9.35 -6.77
N GLN A 74 7.27 8.56 -5.75
CA GLN A 74 6.42 9.04 -4.67
C GLN A 74 7.21 10.11 -3.92
N PRO A 75 6.68 11.35 -3.79
CA PRO A 75 7.36 12.38 -3.04
C PRO A 75 7.59 11.84 -1.64
N GLN A 76 8.86 11.75 -1.24
CA GLN A 76 9.21 11.47 0.14
C GLN A 76 8.95 12.78 0.89
N TRP A 77 7.69 13.01 1.28
CA TRP A 77 7.30 14.20 2.02
C TRP A 77 8.09 14.21 3.33
N THR A 78 8.96 15.19 3.49
CA THR A 78 9.61 15.39 4.79
C THR A 78 8.55 15.77 5.81
N GLU A 79 8.83 15.60 7.11
CA GLU A 79 7.92 16.07 8.17
C GLU A 79 7.61 17.57 8.02
N VAL A 80 8.57 18.35 7.50
CA VAL A 80 8.40 19.77 7.18
C VAL A 80 7.40 19.98 6.04
N ASP A 81 7.46 19.16 4.98
CA ASP A 81 6.55 19.25 3.84
C ASP A 81 5.12 18.86 4.23
N LYS A 82 4.97 17.82 5.06
CA LYS A 82 3.68 17.40 5.62
C LYS A 82 3.07 18.51 6.48
N ALA A 83 3.86 19.11 7.37
CA ALA A 83 3.41 20.21 8.23
C ALA A 83 2.99 21.44 7.41
N LYS A 84 3.74 21.78 6.35
CA LYS A 84 3.37 22.86 5.42
C LYS A 84 2.06 22.57 4.68
N ALA A 85 1.88 21.35 4.16
CA ALA A 85 0.65 20.95 3.48
C ALA A 85 -0.57 21.03 4.39
N VAL A 86 -0.44 20.59 5.66
CA VAL A 86 -1.50 20.70 6.67
C VAL A 86 -1.82 22.16 6.97
N ALA A 87 -0.80 23.00 7.16
CA ALA A 87 -0.99 24.42 7.44
C ALA A 87 -1.66 25.17 6.27
N GLU A 88 -1.30 24.84 5.03
CA GLU A 88 -1.90 25.41 3.82
C GLU A 88 -3.36 24.95 3.67
N PHE A 89 -3.65 23.68 3.91
CA PHE A 89 -5.00 23.15 3.93
C PHE A 89 -5.87 23.80 5.01
N GLN A 90 -5.33 24.02 6.22
CA GLN A 90 -6.02 24.74 7.29
C GLN A 90 -6.37 26.17 6.89
N LYS A 91 -5.46 26.90 6.21
CA LYS A 91 -5.74 28.23 5.67
C LYS A 91 -6.84 28.21 4.63
N ILE A 92 -6.81 27.25 3.70
CA ILE A 92 -7.86 27.09 2.68
C ILE A 92 -9.22 26.86 3.34
N ILE A 93 -9.30 25.99 4.35
CA ILE A 93 -10.54 25.76 5.11
C ILE A 93 -10.98 27.01 5.86
N GLN A 94 -10.06 27.73 6.53
CA GLN A 94 -10.37 28.97 7.23
C GLN A 94 -10.83 30.08 6.27
N SER A 95 -10.27 30.17 5.07
CA SER A 95 -10.74 31.13 4.07
C SER A 95 -12.09 30.73 3.47
N ALA A 96 -12.34 29.44 3.27
CA ALA A 96 -13.58 28.93 2.72
C ALA A 96 -14.75 28.94 3.73
N PHE A 97 -14.46 28.76 5.03
CA PHE A 97 -15.48 28.53 6.06
C PHE A 97 -15.32 29.40 7.33
N GLY A 98 -14.22 30.12 7.49
CA GLY A 98 -13.91 30.94 8.67
C GLY A 98 -14.31 32.42 8.57
N GLY A 99 -14.87 32.86 7.43
CA GLY A 99 -15.41 34.22 7.25
C GLY A 99 -16.71 34.53 8.02
N GLY A 100 -17.15 33.65 8.92
CA GLY A 100 -18.41 33.78 9.65
C GLY A 100 -18.23 34.29 11.08
N ARG A 101 -17.92 35.58 11.26
CA ARG A 101 -18.21 36.43 12.44
C ARG A 101 -17.66 37.83 12.13
N VAL A 102 -18.42 38.94 12.11
CA VAL A 102 -19.22 39.52 13.20
C VAL A 102 -20.24 40.51 12.59
N ASN A 103 -21.50 40.46 12.99
CA ASN A 103 -22.34 41.65 13.15
C ASN A 103 -23.53 41.31 14.06
N GLY A 104 -23.48 41.81 15.28
CA GLY A 104 -24.53 41.63 16.27
C GLY A 104 -24.23 42.43 17.52
N GLY A 105 -24.79 43.65 17.55
CA GLY A 105 -25.29 44.38 18.73
C GLY A 105 -24.28 44.79 19.77
#